data_AF-A0A956W453-F1
#
_entry.id   AF-A0A956W453-F1
#
_cell.length_a   1.000
_cell.length_b   1.000
_cell.length_c   1.000
_cell.angle_alpha   90.00
_cell.angle_beta   90.00
_cell.angle_gamma   90.00
#
_symmetry.space_group_name_H-M   'P 1'
#
loop_
_entity.id
_entity.type
_entity.pdbx_description
1 polymer ?
#
loop_
_entity_poly.entity_id
_entity_poly.type
_entity_poly.pdbx_seq_one_letter_code
_entity_poly.pdbx_strand_id
1 'polypeptide(L)' 'MRSFATQTGIEFDVERLQNLLPPWKVILHNDDHNSMDHVVRSLRKCVQSLSEEEAVGVMLEAHEAGKA' A
#
# COMPACT_ATOMS: atom_id res chain seq x y z
N MET A 1 5.39 49.80 0.93
CA MET A 1 4.18 49.05 0.56
C MET A 1 4.33 47.66 1.15
N ARG A 2 3.66 47.37 2.28
CA ARG A 2 3.75 46.08 2.97
C ARG A 2 2.84 45.09 2.25
N SER A 3 3.40 44.07 1.61
CA SER A 3 2.62 43.01 0.98
C SER A 3 2.21 42.00 2.04
N PHE A 4 0.92 41.66 2.05
CA PHE A 4 0.26 40.79 3.00
C PHE A 4 0.64 39.33 2.73
N ALA A 5 1.07 38.62 3.78
CA ALA A 5 1.14 37.17 3.79
C ALA A 5 -0.29 36.61 3.83
N THR A 6 -0.61 35.72 2.89
CA THR A 6 -1.69 34.75 3.08
C THR A 6 -1.18 33.40 2.60
N GLN A 7 -0.56 32.64 3.50
CA GLN A 7 -0.24 31.24 3.26
C GLN A 7 -0.94 30.41 4.33
N THR A 8 -2.23 30.19 4.12
CA THR A 8 -3.02 29.20 4.85
C THR A 8 -3.25 28.01 3.92
N GLY A 9 -2.18 27.30 3.63
CA GLY A 9 -2.24 25.89 3.30
C GLY A 9 -1.55 25.17 4.45
N ILE A 10 -2.22 24.28 5.15
CA ILE A 10 -1.51 23.31 5.97
C ILE A 10 -0.75 22.45 4.96
N GLU A 11 0.50 22.80 4.69
CA GLU A 11 1.43 21.90 3.99
C GLU A 11 1.64 20.72 4.93
N PHE A 12 1.02 19.60 4.59
CA PHE A 12 1.33 18.34 5.24
C PHE A 12 2.75 17.96 4.87
N ASP A 13 3.67 18.13 5.81
CA ASP A 13 5.01 17.60 5.71
C ASP A 13 4.93 16.07 5.83
N VAL A 14 4.77 15.43 4.67
CA VAL A 14 4.63 13.98 4.54
C VAL A 14 5.85 13.26 5.13
N GLU A 15 7.03 13.86 5.00
CA GLU A 15 8.28 13.31 5.53
C GLU A 15 8.30 13.36 7.07
N ARG A 16 7.86 14.46 7.68
CA ARG A 16 7.63 14.52 9.14
C ARG A 16 6.61 13.50 9.61
N LEU A 17 5.48 13.36 8.90
CA LEU A 17 4.44 12.40 9.29
C LEU A 17 4.92 10.95 9.17
N GLN A 18 5.69 10.62 8.13
CA GLN A 18 6.32 9.30 7.95
C GLN A 18 7.34 8.99 9.05
N ASN A 19 8.09 9.99 9.52
CA ASN A 19 9.05 9.83 10.61
C ASN A 19 8.39 9.73 12.01
N LEU A 20 7.15 10.20 12.15
CA LEU A 20 6.41 10.20 13.42
C LEU A 20 5.63 8.91 13.67
N LEU A 21 5.23 8.20 12.61
CA LEU A 21 4.46 6.97 12.70
C LEU A 21 5.37 5.76 12.50
N PRO A 22 5.29 4.72 13.35
CA PRO A 22 6.02 3.49 13.08
C PRO A 22 5.55 2.87 11.76
N PRO A 23 6.42 2.14 11.03
CA PRO A 23 6.01 1.46 9.81
C PRO A 23 4.90 0.45 10.12
N TRP A 24 3.85 0.47 9.29
CA TRP A 24 2.72 -0.45 9.40
C TRP A 24 2.92 -1.63 8.44
N LYS A 25 2.57 -2.83 8.90
CA LYS A 25 2.53 -4.02 8.04
C LYS A 25 1.19 -4.06 7.31
N VAL A 26 1.23 -4.19 5.99
CA VAL A 26 0.06 -4.52 5.17
C VAL A 26 0.05 -6.04 5.02
N ILE A 27 -1.10 -6.67 5.28
CA ILE A 27 -1.27 -8.12 5.25
C ILE A 27 -2.39 -8.44 4.27
N LEU A 28 -2.12 -9.36 3.35
CA LEU A 28 -3.12 -10.00 2.51
C LEU A 28 -3.71 -11.19 3.27
N HIS A 29 -5.04 -11.29 3.33
CA HIS A 29 -5.73 -12.44 3.90
C HIS A 29 -6.35 -13.29 2.79
N ASN A 30 -6.33 -14.61 2.95
CA ASN A 30 -7.05 -15.52 2.06
C ASN A 30 -8.56 -15.45 2.29
N ASP A 31 -9.32 -15.64 1.21
CA ASP A 31 -10.77 -15.74 1.20
C ASP A 31 -11.22 -16.74 0.12
N ASP A 32 -12.51 -17.10 0.11
CA ASP A 32 -13.12 -18.05 -0.82
C ASP A 32 -13.91 -17.38 -1.97
N HIS A 33 -13.88 -16.05 -2.06
CA HIS A 33 -14.65 -15.25 -3.02
C HIS A 33 -13.81 -14.77 -4.21
N ASN A 34 -12.57 -14.36 -3.97
CA ASN A 34 -11.70 -13.76 -4.98
C ASN A 34 -10.87 -14.83 -5.69
N SER A 35 -10.88 -14.81 -7.03
CA SER A 35 -10.01 -15.71 -7.79
C SER A 35 -8.53 -15.32 -7.64
N MET A 36 -7.64 -16.30 -7.72
CA MET A 36 -6.18 -16.08 -7.69
C MET A 36 -5.73 -15.01 -8.71
N ASP A 37 -6.24 -15.07 -9.94
CA ASP A 37 -5.98 -14.07 -10.98
C ASP A 37 -6.42 -12.65 -10.59
N HIS A 38 -7.56 -12.53 -9.90
CA HIS A 38 -8.04 -11.23 -9.41
C HIS A 38 -7.11 -10.68 -8.33
N VAL A 39 -6.64 -11.54 -7.42
CA VAL A 39 -5.71 -11.16 -6.34
C VAL A 39 -4.37 -10.70 -6.92
N VAL A 40 -3.77 -11.45 -7.86
CA VAL A 40 -2.48 -11.09 -8.48
C VAL A 40 -2.57 -9.74 -9.21
N ARG A 41 -3.64 -9.50 -9.97
CA ARG A 41 -3.86 -8.18 -10.62
C ARG A 41 -4.03 -7.06 -9.61
N SER A 42 -4.71 -7.32 -8.50
CA SER A 42 -4.92 -6.33 -7.44
C SER A 42 -3.61 -6.00 -6.71
N LEU A 43 -2.78 -7.00 -6.42
CA LEU A 43 -1.44 -6.81 -5.82
C LEU A 43 -0.57 -5.91 -6.70
N ARG A 44 -0.48 -6.18 -8.00
CA ARG A 44 0.31 -5.36 -8.93
C ARG A 44 -0.23 -3.94 -9.11
N LYS A 45 -1.54 -3.76 -8.96
CA LYS A 45 -2.18 -2.43 -9.00
C LYS A 45 -1.87 -1.62 -7.73
N CYS A 46 -1.88 -2.26 -6.57
CA CYS A 46 -1.67 -1.59 -5.28
C CYS A 46 -0.19 -1.39 -4.96
N VAL A 47 0.66 -2.35 -5.32
CA VAL A 47 2.09 -2.35 -5.05
C VAL A 47 2.82 -2.44 -6.39
N GLN A 48 3.02 -1.28 -7.01
CA GLN A 48 3.58 -1.16 -8.36
C GLN A 48 5.02 -1.68 -8.49
N SER A 49 5.73 -1.89 -7.36
CA SER A 49 7.07 -2.48 -7.33
C SER A 49 7.08 -4.01 -7.44
N LEU A 50 5.93 -4.68 -7.27
CA LEU A 50 5.87 -6.13 -7.42
C LEU A 50 5.90 -6.52 -8.91
N SER A 51 6.81 -7.42 -9.24
CA SER A 51 6.75 -8.20 -10.48
C SER A 51 5.54 -9.14 -10.46
N GLU A 52 5.24 -9.73 -11.61
CA GLU A 52 4.17 -10.72 -11.71
C GLU A 52 4.47 -11.98 -10.89
N GLU A 53 5.71 -12.46 -10.94
CA GLU A 53 6.17 -13.64 -10.21
C GLU A 53 6.10 -13.43 -8.69
N GLU A 54 6.52 -12.25 -8.19
CA GLU A 54 6.40 -11.91 -6.77
C GLU A 54 4.93 -11.81 -6.32
N ALA A 55 4.06 -11.20 -7.14
CA ALA A 55 2.64 -11.10 -6.84
C ALA A 55 1.96 -12.49 -6.81
N VAL A 56 2.36 -13.40 -7.69
CA VAL A 56 1.92 -14.81 -7.66
C VAL A 56 2.41 -15.49 -6.39
N GLY A 57 3.66 -15.27 -5.99
CA GLY A 57 4.23 -15.83 -4.76
C GLY A 57 3.46 -15.40 -3.51
N VAL A 58 3.20 -14.09 -3.34
CA VAL A 58 2.42 -13.54 -2.23
C VAL A 58 0.99 -14.09 -2.22
N MET A 59 0.36 -14.18 -3.40
CA MET A 59 -0.98 -14.73 -3.52
C MET A 59 -1.01 -16.21 -3.10
N LEU A 60 -0.04 -17.02 -3.54
CA LEU A 60 0.03 -18.44 -3.21
C LEU A 60 0.29 -18.64 -1.71
N GLU A 61 1.21 -17.87 -1.13
CA GLU A 61 1.47 -17.91 0.32
C GLU A 61 0.20 -17.59 1.11
N ALA A 62 -0.54 -16.54 0.72
CA ALA A 62 -1.80 -16.23 1.38
C ALA A 62 -2.79 -17.39 1.25
N HIS A 63 -2.95 -17.98 0.06
CA HIS A 63 -3.86 -19.09 -0.18
C HIS A 63 -3.55 -20.32 0.70
N GLU A 64 -2.27 -20.66 0.86
CA GLU A 64 -1.82 -21.84 1.58
C GLU A 64 -1.74 -21.62 3.11
N ALA A 65 -1.29 -20.44 3.55
CA ALA A 65 -1.01 -20.12 4.96
C ALA A 65 -2.09 -19.24 5.61
N GLY A 66 -3.10 -18.81 4.84
CA GLY A 66 -4.19 -17.93 5.27
C GLY A 66 -3.86 -16.44 5.25
N LYS A 67 -2.58 -16.07 5.13
CA LYS A 67 -2.12 -14.68 5.00
C LYS A 67 -0.69 -14.57 4.46
N ALA A 68 -0.37 -13.41 3.89
CA ALA A 68 0.98 -13.00 3.48
C ALA A 68 1.20 -11.50 3.78
#